data_AF-A0A809PGL2-F1
#
_entry.id   AF-A0A809PGL2-F1
#
_cell.length_a   1.000
_cell.length_b   1.000
_cell.length_c   1.000
_cell.angle_alpha   90.00
_cell.angle_beta   90.00
_cell.angle_gamma   90.00
#
_symmetry.space_group_name_H-M   'P 1'
#
loop_
_entity.id
_entity.type
_entity.pdbx_description
1 polymer ?
#
loop_
_entity_poly.entity_id
_entity_poly.type
_entity_poly.pdbx_seq_one_letter_code
_entity_poly.pdbx_strand_id
1 'polypeptide(L)'
;MVVNQFKLKCLAGLFFLVHLCAQAGGSDTATANATRLKQLTAAETELREAEVKTYRDDKAKRLTLNSRYMTLGLMRSMVGDIDGAVAAFNRMPVEDAPATSSEFDSINNAKAEDAITAIVREAQKTQVVILNEAHHVPMHRAFAMKLARELKKAGYTYLACEAFYMYDDFPLQKQYVSEKAGILTKESTYANFLRDAMHDQWKFVSYEPVNGPRESGMAKNLVQKIFRQDPKAKVLIYVGYGHAYEFPVTETDDDKSKMAAQLKRLTGINPLTIDQTAMYEHVDSTRQSKLYKAAVARMVQDKPFVLKSGGQQYLKLGIDNKLVDMQVIYPAYSTNTVTGRASWLGTLAGFTATEIPKELLPVTGRRLIYAYHKSEPADGMPADVVMVQAGKTPPKLMLPPGEFRFAFED
;
A
#
# COMPACT_ATOMS: atom_id res chain seq x y z
N MET A 1 39.53 -14.18 -7.15
CA MET A 1 38.27 -14.14 -6.37
C MET A 1 37.49 -12.90 -6.78
N VAL A 2 36.65 -13.04 -7.80
CA VAL A 2 35.88 -11.93 -8.40
C VAL A 2 34.55 -11.82 -7.66
N VAL A 3 34.41 -10.77 -6.84
CA VAL A 3 33.16 -10.43 -6.16
C VAL A 3 32.22 -9.82 -7.20
N ASN A 4 31.16 -10.57 -7.53
CA ASN A 4 30.18 -10.19 -8.54
C ASN A 4 29.25 -9.11 -7.99
N GLN A 5 29.29 -7.91 -8.58
CA GLN A 5 28.46 -6.76 -8.20
C GLN A 5 27.01 -6.96 -8.65
N PHE A 6 26.16 -7.54 -7.80
CA PHE A 6 24.71 -7.47 -7.96
C PHE A 6 24.21 -6.08 -7.53
N LYS A 7 23.87 -5.26 -8.53
CA LYS A 7 23.35 -3.90 -8.33
C LYS A 7 21.86 -3.93 -8.01
N LEU A 8 21.53 -3.76 -6.73
CA LEU A 8 20.21 -3.36 -6.26
C LEU A 8 19.93 -1.92 -6.75
N LYS A 9 19.20 -1.77 -7.88
CA LYS A 9 18.84 -0.45 -8.44
C LYS A 9 17.38 -0.37 -8.87
N CYS A 10 16.47 -0.46 -7.89
CA CYS A 10 15.11 0.08 -7.99
C CYS A 10 14.86 1.20 -6.96
N LEU A 11 15.83 2.10 -6.74
CA LEU A 11 15.73 3.15 -5.71
C LEU A 11 15.51 4.59 -6.23
N ALA A 12 15.37 4.82 -7.53
CA ALA A 12 15.29 6.19 -8.07
C ALA A 12 13.86 6.68 -8.39
N GLY A 13 12.83 5.90 -8.05
CA GLY A 13 11.45 6.18 -8.49
C GLY A 13 10.58 7.03 -7.56
N LEU A 14 10.88 7.08 -6.26
CA LEU A 14 9.93 7.61 -5.26
C LEU A 14 10.11 9.11 -4.92
N PHE A 15 11.16 9.77 -5.42
CA PHE A 15 11.45 11.17 -5.08
C PHE A 15 10.46 12.20 -5.67
N PHE A 16 9.55 11.80 -6.58
CA PHE A 16 8.71 12.74 -7.32
C PHE A 16 7.27 12.88 -6.81
N LEU A 17 6.83 12.08 -5.83
CA LEU A 17 5.49 12.23 -5.24
C LEU A 17 5.30 13.58 -4.51
N VAL A 18 6.40 14.26 -4.16
CA VAL A 18 6.40 15.54 -3.42
C VAL A 18 6.19 16.77 -4.32
N HIS A 19 6.37 16.66 -5.65
CA HIS A 19 6.34 17.83 -6.55
C HIS A 19 4.97 18.15 -7.21
N LEU A 20 3.88 17.47 -6.85
CA LEU A 20 2.55 17.72 -7.41
C LEU A 20 1.72 18.81 -6.69
N CYS A 21 2.27 19.48 -5.67
CA CYS A 21 1.54 20.48 -4.89
C CYS A 21 2.25 21.84 -4.86
N ALA A 22 2.25 22.55 -5.98
CA ALA A 22 2.42 24.00 -5.98
C ALA A 22 1.63 24.59 -7.14
N GLN A 23 0.38 24.95 -6.86
CA GLN A 23 -0.44 26.03 -7.46
C GLN A 23 -1.92 25.62 -7.56
N ALA A 24 -2.71 26.05 -6.59
CA ALA A 24 -4.13 26.35 -6.75
C ALA A 24 -4.59 27.16 -5.52
N GLY A 25 -4.35 28.47 -5.55
CA GLY A 25 -5.03 29.43 -4.70
C GLY A 25 -6.18 30.04 -5.51
N GLY A 26 -7.42 29.89 -5.04
CA GLY A 26 -8.60 30.49 -5.65
C GLY A 26 -9.87 29.96 -4.99
N SER A 27 -10.58 30.84 -4.30
CA SER A 27 -11.86 30.58 -3.63
C SER A 27 -13.00 30.49 -4.64
N ASP A 28 -13.76 29.40 -4.62
CA ASP A 28 -15.21 29.43 -4.86
C ASP A 28 -15.86 28.17 -4.30
N THR A 29 -17.04 28.34 -3.71
CA THR A 29 -17.81 27.32 -3.02
C THR A 29 -18.51 26.38 -4.01
N ALA A 30 -17.76 25.42 -4.54
CA ALA A 30 -18.21 24.11 -5.04
C ALA A 30 -16.97 23.21 -5.22
N THR A 31 -17.10 21.92 -4.86
CA THR A 31 -16.18 20.81 -5.22
C THR A 31 -14.70 20.86 -4.79
N ALA A 32 -14.44 20.70 -3.49
CA ALA A 32 -13.11 20.28 -3.00
C ALA A 32 -12.66 18.88 -3.50
N ASN A 33 -13.55 18.10 -4.15
CA ASN A 33 -13.29 16.73 -4.62
C ASN A 33 -13.23 16.59 -6.17
N ALA A 34 -13.43 17.65 -6.96
CA ALA A 34 -13.50 17.60 -8.44
C ALA A 34 -12.11 17.56 -9.13
N THR A 35 -11.27 16.59 -8.76
CA THR A 35 -9.93 16.47 -9.38
C THR A 35 -9.44 15.06 -9.66
N ARG A 36 -10.05 13.97 -9.16
CA ARG A 36 -9.43 12.64 -9.32
C ARG A 36 -9.52 12.14 -10.75
N LEU A 37 -10.66 12.34 -11.42
CA LEU A 37 -10.82 11.96 -12.82
C LEU A 37 -9.95 12.84 -13.72
N LYS A 38 -9.83 14.12 -13.40
CA LYS A 38 -8.89 15.03 -14.06
C LYS A 38 -7.43 14.59 -13.88
N GLN A 39 -7.02 14.22 -12.67
CA GLN A 39 -5.67 13.74 -12.34
C GLN A 39 -5.36 12.42 -13.05
N LEU A 40 -6.32 11.48 -13.08
CA LEU A 40 -6.18 10.25 -13.84
C LEU A 40 -6.01 10.54 -15.34
N THR A 41 -6.86 11.41 -15.90
CA THR A 41 -6.80 11.78 -17.33
C THR A 41 -5.47 12.45 -17.67
N ALA A 42 -4.94 13.29 -16.77
CA ALA A 42 -3.61 13.87 -16.90
C ALA A 42 -2.52 12.79 -16.87
N ALA A 43 -2.55 11.86 -15.91
CA ALA A 43 -1.58 10.76 -15.84
C ALA A 43 -1.63 9.84 -17.09
N GLU A 44 -2.83 9.56 -17.61
CA GLU A 44 -3.01 8.83 -18.88
C GLU A 44 -2.40 9.59 -20.06
N THR A 45 -2.55 10.92 -20.10
CA THR A 45 -2.01 11.77 -21.16
C THR A 45 -0.50 11.89 -21.10
N GLU A 46 0.04 12.20 -19.92
CA GLU A 46 1.48 12.28 -19.69
C GLU A 46 2.20 10.96 -20.01
N LEU A 47 1.56 9.81 -19.75
CA LEU A 47 2.12 8.53 -20.14
C LEU A 47 2.17 8.38 -21.67
N ARG A 48 1.07 8.67 -22.38
CA ARG A 48 1.05 8.61 -23.86
C ARG A 48 2.12 9.51 -24.48
N GLU A 49 2.25 10.73 -23.97
CA GLU A 49 3.29 11.67 -24.39
C GLU A 49 4.69 11.12 -24.12
N ALA A 50 4.91 10.53 -22.95
CA ALA A 50 6.18 9.91 -22.58
C ALA A 50 6.51 8.67 -23.44
N GLU A 51 5.51 7.92 -23.92
CA GLU A 51 5.71 6.73 -24.76
C GLU A 51 6.20 7.10 -26.18
N VAL A 52 5.73 8.22 -26.74
CA VAL A 52 6.11 8.68 -28.09
C VAL A 52 7.30 9.65 -28.10
N LYS A 53 7.72 10.12 -26.93
CA LYS A 53 8.86 11.04 -26.78
C LYS A 53 10.19 10.39 -27.20
N THR A 54 11.02 11.14 -27.91
CA THR A 54 12.43 10.78 -28.16
C THR A 54 13.27 11.05 -26.91
N TYR A 55 14.05 10.04 -26.48
CA TYR A 55 14.95 10.14 -25.33
C TYR A 55 16.41 10.10 -25.77
N ARG A 56 17.28 10.73 -24.97
CA ARG A 56 18.73 10.72 -25.21
C ARG A 56 19.35 9.32 -25.12
N ASP A 57 18.79 8.44 -24.29
CA ASP A 57 19.29 7.09 -24.00
C ASP A 57 18.17 6.23 -23.35
N ASP A 58 18.35 4.91 -23.35
CA ASP A 58 17.38 3.95 -22.79
C ASP A 58 17.19 4.11 -21.28
N LYS A 59 18.23 4.56 -20.56
CA LYS A 59 18.14 4.77 -19.12
C LYS A 59 17.20 5.93 -18.80
N ALA A 60 17.28 7.03 -19.54
CA ALA A 60 16.41 8.19 -19.42
C ALA A 60 14.97 7.83 -19.81
N LYS A 61 14.78 7.05 -20.88
CA LYS A 61 13.48 6.50 -21.27
C LYS A 61 12.88 5.66 -20.13
N ARG A 62 13.63 4.68 -19.63
CA ARG A 62 13.19 3.78 -18.54
C ARG A 62 12.84 4.55 -17.28
N LEU A 63 13.67 5.49 -16.84
CA LEU A 63 13.40 6.31 -15.65
C LEU A 63 12.10 7.12 -15.80
N THR A 64 11.91 7.73 -16.97
CA THR A 64 10.71 8.54 -17.24
C THR A 64 9.45 7.67 -17.28
N LEU A 65 9.47 6.58 -18.06
CA LEU A 65 8.32 5.68 -18.18
C LEU A 65 7.96 5.02 -16.84
N ASN A 66 8.95 4.54 -16.08
CA ASN A 66 8.70 3.96 -14.75
C ASN A 66 8.00 4.96 -13.83
N SER A 67 8.42 6.24 -13.84
CA SER A 67 7.74 7.30 -13.07
C SER A 67 6.27 7.47 -13.49
N ARG A 68 5.99 7.46 -14.79
CA ARG A 68 4.61 7.55 -15.31
C ARG A 68 3.78 6.33 -14.97
N TYR A 69 4.34 5.13 -15.02
CA TYR A 69 3.65 3.90 -14.61
C TYR A 69 3.30 3.90 -13.12
N MET A 70 4.23 4.32 -12.25
CA MET A 70 3.96 4.45 -10.82
C MET A 70 2.86 5.49 -10.54
N THR A 71 2.92 6.64 -11.21
CA THR A 71 1.91 7.70 -11.07
C THR A 71 0.54 7.21 -11.53
N LEU A 72 0.47 6.59 -12.71
CA LEU A 72 -0.78 6.04 -13.24
C LEU A 72 -1.34 4.94 -12.33
N GLY A 73 -0.49 4.04 -11.83
CA GLY A 73 -0.90 2.99 -10.89
C GLY A 73 -1.51 3.58 -9.62
N LEU A 74 -0.88 4.60 -9.04
CA LEU A 74 -1.41 5.29 -7.87
C LEU A 74 -2.76 5.96 -8.18
N MET A 75 -2.88 6.72 -9.27
CA MET A 75 -4.13 7.41 -9.63
C MET A 75 -5.28 6.43 -9.91
N ARG A 76 -4.99 5.32 -10.59
CA ARG A 76 -5.97 4.24 -10.82
C ARG A 76 -6.46 3.60 -9.52
N SER A 77 -5.57 3.40 -8.56
CA SER A 77 -5.97 2.89 -7.25
C SER A 77 -6.96 3.84 -6.54
N MET A 78 -6.79 5.16 -6.66
CA MET A 78 -7.65 6.18 -6.02
C MET A 78 -9.05 6.31 -6.62
N VAL A 79 -9.29 5.73 -7.79
CA VAL A 79 -10.58 5.75 -8.50
C VAL A 79 -11.27 4.37 -8.50
N GLY A 80 -10.72 3.40 -7.76
CA GLY A 80 -11.26 2.05 -7.69
C GLY A 80 -10.89 1.13 -8.87
N ASP A 81 -10.02 1.57 -9.78
CA ASP A 81 -9.48 0.76 -10.88
C ASP A 81 -8.28 -0.07 -10.42
N ILE A 82 -8.55 -1.09 -9.59
CA ILE A 82 -7.53 -1.93 -8.95
C ILE A 82 -6.74 -2.73 -9.99
N ASP A 83 -7.44 -3.36 -10.93
CA ASP A 83 -6.83 -4.16 -11.99
C ASP A 83 -5.95 -3.29 -12.90
N GLY A 84 -6.46 -2.11 -13.28
CA GLY A 84 -5.69 -1.15 -14.05
C GLY A 84 -4.50 -0.58 -13.29
N ALA A 85 -4.57 -0.46 -11.97
CA ALA A 85 -3.46 0.00 -11.14
C ALA A 85 -2.30 -1.01 -11.15
N VAL A 86 -2.59 -2.30 -10.95
CA VAL A 86 -1.62 -3.39 -11.05
C VAL A 86 -1.09 -3.52 -12.48
N ALA A 87 -1.95 -3.40 -13.49
CA ALA A 87 -1.55 -3.45 -14.90
C ALA A 87 -0.57 -2.33 -15.28
N ALA A 88 -0.74 -1.11 -14.74
CA ALA A 88 0.19 -0.02 -14.97
C ALA A 88 1.58 -0.35 -14.42
N PHE A 89 1.65 -0.87 -13.20
CA PHE A 89 2.92 -1.27 -12.58
C PHE A 89 3.59 -2.45 -13.30
N ASN A 90 2.79 -3.39 -13.81
CA ASN A 90 3.25 -4.51 -14.64
C ASN A 90 3.93 -4.10 -15.95
N ARG A 91 3.86 -2.83 -16.37
CA ARG A 91 4.62 -2.35 -17.55
C ARG A 91 6.06 -2.00 -17.23
N MET A 92 6.39 -1.80 -15.97
CA MET A 92 7.79 -1.62 -15.56
C MET A 92 8.56 -2.92 -15.81
N PRO A 93 9.81 -2.87 -16.29
CA PRO A 93 10.63 -4.07 -16.38
C PRO A 93 10.86 -4.63 -14.97
N VAL A 94 10.61 -5.92 -14.77
CA VAL A 94 11.04 -6.59 -13.54
C VAL A 94 12.44 -7.12 -13.74
N GLU A 95 13.33 -6.77 -12.82
CA GLU A 95 14.63 -7.42 -12.67
C GLU A 95 14.51 -8.44 -11.53
N ASP A 96 13.57 -9.39 -11.64
CA ASP A 96 13.43 -10.44 -10.61
C ASP A 96 14.67 -11.33 -10.61
N ALA A 97 15.15 -11.67 -9.42
CA ALA A 97 16.07 -12.77 -9.29
C ALA A 97 15.38 -14.05 -9.82
N PRO A 98 16.04 -14.86 -10.66
CA PRO A 98 15.45 -16.08 -11.15
C PRO A 98 15.13 -17.00 -9.97
N ALA A 99 13.88 -17.48 -9.91
CA ALA A 99 13.45 -18.47 -8.93
C ALA A 99 14.38 -19.69 -8.96
N THR A 100 14.84 -20.11 -7.78
CA THR A 100 15.79 -21.21 -7.62
C THR A 100 15.07 -22.53 -7.33
N SER A 101 15.68 -23.66 -7.69
CA SER A 101 15.13 -24.99 -7.35
C SER A 101 14.93 -25.17 -5.83
N SER A 102 15.84 -24.61 -5.03
CA SER A 102 15.76 -24.63 -3.56
C SER A 102 14.50 -23.92 -3.02
N GLU A 103 14.06 -22.82 -3.65
CA GLU A 103 12.82 -22.15 -3.25
C GLU A 103 11.59 -23.00 -3.58
N PHE A 104 11.56 -23.68 -4.74
CA PHE A 104 10.49 -24.62 -5.06
C PHE A 104 10.46 -25.81 -4.09
N ASP A 105 11.62 -26.37 -3.75
CA ASP A 105 11.72 -27.45 -2.76
C ASP A 105 11.26 -26.98 -1.37
N SER A 106 11.60 -25.74 -1.01
CA SER A 106 11.14 -25.13 0.25
C SER A 106 9.63 -24.99 0.29
N ILE A 107 8.99 -24.55 -0.81
CA ILE A 107 7.52 -24.49 -0.93
C ILE A 107 6.90 -25.88 -0.77
N ASN A 108 7.46 -26.91 -1.43
CA ASN A 108 6.93 -28.27 -1.39
C ASN A 108 6.91 -28.87 0.02
N ASN A 109 7.90 -28.53 0.83
CA ASN A 109 8.08 -28.99 2.21
C ASN A 109 7.53 -28.02 3.27
N ALA A 110 6.95 -26.90 2.85
CA ALA A 110 6.40 -25.91 3.77
C ALA A 110 5.07 -26.34 4.37
N LYS A 111 4.65 -25.65 5.42
CA LYS A 111 3.27 -25.62 5.92
C LYS A 111 2.75 -24.19 5.85
N ALA A 112 1.51 -24.03 5.40
CA ALA A 112 0.81 -22.76 5.46
C ALA A 112 0.24 -22.51 6.87
N GLU A 113 0.27 -21.26 7.28
CA GLU A 113 -0.36 -20.76 8.49
C GLU A 113 -1.07 -19.44 8.17
N ASP A 114 -2.23 -19.20 8.78
CA ASP A 114 -2.92 -17.90 8.68
C ASP A 114 -1.97 -16.75 9.05
N ALA A 115 -1.85 -15.76 8.16
CA ALA A 115 -0.83 -14.73 8.28
C ALA A 115 -1.06 -13.84 9.51
N ILE A 116 -2.31 -13.47 9.79
CA ILE A 116 -2.65 -12.62 10.93
C ILE A 116 -2.28 -13.32 12.24
N THR A 117 -2.68 -14.58 12.39
CA THR A 117 -2.37 -15.40 13.57
C THR A 117 -0.87 -15.53 13.78
N ALA A 118 -0.12 -15.85 12.71
CA ALA A 118 1.32 -15.98 12.76
C ALA A 118 2.01 -14.67 13.15
N ILE A 119 1.63 -13.55 12.53
CA ILE A 119 2.21 -12.22 12.80
C ILE A 119 1.90 -11.78 14.22
N VAL A 120 0.66 -11.92 14.70
CA VAL A 120 0.27 -11.52 16.05
C VAL A 120 1.07 -12.31 17.10
N ARG A 121 1.31 -13.60 16.86
CA ARG A 121 2.16 -14.42 17.73
C ARG A 121 3.60 -13.90 17.79
N GLU A 122 4.21 -13.57 16.65
CA GLU A 122 5.58 -13.03 16.62
C GLU A 122 5.64 -11.60 17.20
N ALA A 123 4.61 -10.80 16.98
CA ALA A 123 4.47 -9.44 17.50
C ALA A 123 4.34 -9.38 19.04
N GLN A 124 4.10 -10.49 19.73
CA GLN A 124 4.18 -10.54 21.20
C GLN A 124 5.61 -10.40 21.72
N LYS A 125 6.62 -10.70 20.90
CA LYS A 125 8.04 -10.76 21.28
C LYS A 125 8.78 -9.43 21.07
N THR A 126 8.12 -8.45 20.45
CA THR A 126 8.72 -7.15 20.12
C THR A 126 7.76 -6.01 20.40
N GLN A 127 8.29 -4.79 20.41
CA GLN A 127 7.55 -3.54 20.50
C GLN A 127 7.23 -2.95 19.12
N VAL A 128 7.94 -3.36 18.07
CA VAL A 128 7.84 -2.73 16.76
C VAL A 128 7.42 -3.78 15.73
N VAL A 129 6.30 -3.52 15.06
CA VAL A 129 5.90 -4.25 13.85
C VAL A 129 5.97 -3.29 12.69
N ILE A 130 6.67 -3.66 11.63
CA ILE A 130 6.77 -2.88 10.39
C ILE A 130 6.16 -3.69 9.26
N LEU A 131 5.05 -3.20 8.71
CA LEU A 131 4.35 -3.82 7.59
C LEU A 131 4.45 -2.91 6.38
N ASN A 132 4.98 -3.41 5.26
CA ASN A 132 5.07 -2.61 4.04
C ASN A 132 3.81 -2.66 3.19
N GLU A 133 3.72 -1.83 2.15
CA GLU A 133 2.71 -1.90 1.09
C GLU A 133 3.28 -1.49 -0.26
N ALA A 134 2.66 -1.99 -1.32
CA ALA A 134 2.76 -1.40 -2.64
C ALA A 134 1.64 -0.36 -2.79
N HIS A 135 1.98 0.91 -3.02
CA HIS A 135 1.00 2.02 -2.99
C HIS A 135 -0.14 1.91 -4.02
N HIS A 136 0.03 1.09 -5.05
CA HIS A 136 -0.94 0.85 -6.12
C HIS A 136 -1.82 -0.39 -5.87
N VAL A 137 -1.67 -1.08 -4.72
CA VAL A 137 -2.38 -2.33 -4.39
C VAL A 137 -3.20 -2.13 -3.10
N PRO A 138 -4.43 -1.61 -3.19
CA PRO A 138 -5.28 -1.35 -2.03
C PRO A 138 -5.58 -2.57 -1.14
N MET A 139 -5.49 -3.79 -1.68
CA MET A 139 -5.67 -5.03 -0.91
C MET A 139 -4.74 -5.10 0.32
N HIS A 140 -3.52 -4.56 0.22
CA HIS A 140 -2.57 -4.50 1.32
C HIS A 140 -3.08 -3.70 2.52
N ARG A 141 -3.98 -2.73 2.27
CA ARG A 141 -4.58 -1.87 3.30
C ARG A 141 -5.75 -2.56 3.98
N ALA A 142 -6.50 -3.38 3.25
CA ALA A 142 -7.49 -4.27 3.84
C ALA A 142 -6.86 -5.30 4.79
N PHE A 143 -5.69 -5.85 4.40
CA PHE A 143 -4.90 -6.70 5.29
C PHE A 143 -4.39 -5.94 6.52
N ALA A 144 -3.80 -4.75 6.31
CA ALA A 144 -3.30 -3.91 7.40
C ALA A 144 -4.39 -3.52 8.40
N MET A 145 -5.61 -3.23 7.91
CA MET A 145 -6.78 -2.97 8.75
C MET A 145 -7.11 -4.15 9.66
N LYS A 146 -7.20 -5.38 9.11
CA LYS A 146 -7.39 -6.58 9.94
C LYS A 146 -6.25 -6.82 10.92
N LEU A 147 -5.01 -6.64 10.48
CA LEU A 147 -3.84 -6.83 11.35
C LEU A 147 -3.83 -5.83 12.50
N ALA A 148 -4.15 -4.56 12.24
CA ALA A 148 -4.23 -3.53 13.26
C ALA A 148 -5.26 -3.91 14.33
N ARG A 149 -6.49 -4.34 13.98
CA ARG A 149 -7.47 -4.80 14.98
C ARG A 149 -6.91 -5.86 15.93
N GLU A 150 -6.17 -6.84 15.40
CA GLU A 150 -5.59 -7.91 16.24
C GLU A 150 -4.36 -7.45 17.03
N LEU A 151 -3.51 -6.60 16.45
CA LEU A 151 -2.37 -6.01 17.17
C LEU A 151 -2.84 -5.08 18.30
N LYS A 152 -3.96 -4.38 18.13
CA LYS A 152 -4.56 -3.55 19.18
C LYS A 152 -4.89 -4.40 20.41
N LYS A 153 -5.50 -5.58 20.21
CA LYS A 153 -5.77 -6.56 21.28
C LYS A 153 -4.48 -7.07 21.92
N ALA A 154 -3.39 -7.16 21.15
CA ALA A 154 -2.06 -7.55 21.62
C ALA A 154 -1.25 -6.39 22.27
N GLY A 155 -1.91 -5.26 22.57
CA GLY A 155 -1.33 -4.13 23.30
C GLY A 155 -0.58 -3.10 22.45
N TYR A 156 -0.65 -3.19 21.11
CA TYR A 156 -0.13 -2.13 20.24
C TYR A 156 -1.04 -0.91 20.30
N THR A 157 -0.47 0.28 20.50
CA THR A 157 -1.24 1.51 20.74
C THR A 157 -0.91 2.65 19.80
N TYR A 158 0.27 2.62 19.15
CA TYR A 158 0.70 3.63 18.18
C TYR A 158 0.63 3.11 16.75
N LEU A 159 0.03 3.89 15.86
CA LEU A 159 -0.02 3.62 14.42
C LEU A 159 0.70 4.73 13.66
N ALA A 160 1.89 4.41 13.18
CA ALA A 160 2.70 5.33 12.39
C ALA A 160 2.54 5.00 10.90
N CYS A 161 2.14 5.95 10.07
CA CYS A 161 1.85 5.71 8.65
C CYS A 161 2.61 6.67 7.73
N GLU A 162 3.22 6.14 6.66
CA GLU A 162 3.88 6.94 5.60
C GLU A 162 2.93 7.96 4.95
N ALA A 163 1.63 7.68 4.97
CA ALA A 163 0.63 8.53 4.36
C ALA A 163 0.59 9.93 4.96
N PHE A 164 0.94 10.11 6.23
CA PHE A 164 0.70 11.37 6.93
C PHE A 164 1.68 12.48 6.50
N TYR A 165 1.15 13.67 6.26
CA TYR A 165 1.97 14.83 5.93
C TYR A 165 2.96 15.17 7.05
N MET A 166 4.19 15.54 6.66
CA MET A 166 5.33 15.82 7.54
C MET A 166 5.12 16.94 8.59
N TYR A 167 4.15 17.83 8.37
CA TYR A 167 3.88 18.97 9.25
C TYR A 167 2.71 18.76 10.20
N ASP A 168 1.99 17.63 10.07
CA ASP A 168 0.89 17.31 10.97
C ASP A 168 1.41 16.41 12.10
N ASP A 169 1.72 17.01 13.24
CA ASP A 169 2.23 16.26 14.40
C ASP A 169 1.17 15.33 15.02
N PHE A 170 -0.11 15.60 14.77
CA PHE A 170 -1.22 14.79 15.28
C PHE A 170 -2.23 14.52 14.16
N PRO A 171 -1.86 13.63 13.21
CA PRO A 171 -2.74 13.32 12.12
C PRO A 171 -4.08 12.78 12.66
N LEU A 172 -5.17 13.21 12.02
CA LEU A 172 -6.54 12.78 12.34
C LEU A 172 -7.11 13.25 13.69
N GLN A 173 -6.59 14.34 14.29
CA GLN A 173 -7.20 14.94 15.51
C GLN A 173 -8.70 15.21 15.38
N LYS A 174 -9.16 15.54 14.17
CA LYS A 174 -10.56 15.84 13.89
C LYS A 174 -11.50 14.62 13.95
N GLN A 175 -10.98 13.41 14.21
CA GLN A 175 -11.76 12.17 14.27
C GLN A 175 -12.46 11.78 12.95
N TYR A 176 -11.93 12.26 11.83
CA TYR A 176 -12.30 11.80 10.48
C TYR A 176 -11.09 11.89 9.56
N VAL A 177 -11.11 11.08 8.48
CA VAL A 177 -10.05 11.11 7.46
C VAL A 177 -10.38 12.20 6.45
N SER A 178 -9.50 13.20 6.35
CA SER A 178 -9.62 14.27 5.36
C SER A 178 -8.51 14.19 4.33
N GLU A 179 -8.64 14.99 3.27
CA GLU A 179 -7.63 15.12 2.23
C GLU A 179 -6.29 15.66 2.76
N LYS A 180 -6.35 16.44 3.85
CA LYS A 180 -5.18 17.00 4.53
C LYS A 180 -4.44 15.96 5.37
N ALA A 181 -4.95 14.73 5.50
CA ALA A 181 -4.22 13.67 6.18
C ALA A 181 -3.03 13.20 5.34
N GLY A 182 -3.18 13.09 4.01
CA GLY A 182 -2.12 12.56 3.15
C GLY A 182 -2.58 12.24 1.73
N ILE A 183 -1.65 12.23 0.78
CA ILE A 183 -1.98 11.83 -0.60
C ILE A 183 -2.47 10.37 -0.67
N LEU A 184 -1.85 9.46 0.08
CA LEU A 184 -2.24 8.04 0.09
C LEU A 184 -3.61 7.81 0.73
N THR A 185 -4.07 8.70 1.61
CA THR A 185 -5.40 8.60 2.24
C THR A 185 -6.54 8.95 1.28
N LYS A 186 -6.24 9.44 0.07
CA LYS A 186 -7.25 9.60 -0.98
C LYS A 186 -7.77 8.24 -1.46
N GLU A 187 -6.97 7.17 -1.40
CA GLU A 187 -7.49 5.85 -1.72
C GLU A 187 -8.42 5.34 -0.62
N SER A 188 -9.62 4.88 -1.00
CA SER A 188 -10.73 4.62 -0.09
C SER A 188 -10.43 3.51 0.92
N THR A 189 -9.71 2.47 0.53
CA THR A 189 -9.31 1.38 1.43
C THR A 189 -8.34 1.88 2.50
N TYR A 190 -7.42 2.78 2.16
CA TYR A 190 -6.57 3.47 3.15
C TYR A 190 -7.42 4.30 4.13
N ALA A 191 -8.34 5.10 3.62
CA ALA A 191 -9.20 5.92 4.47
C ALA A 191 -10.03 5.05 5.43
N ASN A 192 -10.57 3.92 4.96
CA ASN A 192 -11.29 2.97 5.80
C ASN A 192 -10.40 2.30 6.85
N PHE A 193 -9.16 1.94 6.50
CA PHE A 193 -8.17 1.46 7.48
C PHE A 193 -7.96 2.49 8.61
N LEU A 194 -7.78 3.75 8.27
CA LEU A 194 -7.60 4.81 9.26
C LEU A 194 -8.86 5.05 10.11
N ARG A 195 -10.07 4.98 9.51
CA ARG A 195 -11.34 5.03 10.25
C ARG A 195 -11.46 3.92 11.28
N ASP A 196 -11.12 2.72 10.87
CA ASP A 196 -11.14 1.54 11.73
C ASP A 196 -10.16 1.69 12.91
N ALA A 197 -8.95 2.17 12.62
CA ALA A 197 -7.97 2.49 13.66
C ALA A 197 -8.42 3.66 14.57
N MET A 198 -9.17 4.63 14.07
CA MET A 198 -9.73 5.70 14.90
C MET A 198 -10.79 5.15 15.87
N HIS A 199 -11.67 4.27 15.39
CA HIS A 199 -12.66 3.58 16.23
C HIS A 199 -11.99 2.80 17.36
N ASP A 200 -10.86 2.14 17.05
CA ASP A 200 -10.05 1.41 18.02
C ASP A 200 -9.09 2.30 18.84
N GLN A 201 -9.21 3.63 18.74
CA GLN A 201 -8.46 4.64 19.51
C GLN A 201 -6.93 4.47 19.40
N TRP A 202 -6.43 4.28 18.18
CA TRP A 202 -4.99 4.31 17.91
C TRP A 202 -4.41 5.72 18.06
N LYS A 203 -3.17 5.82 18.54
CA LYS A 203 -2.39 7.07 18.54
C LYS A 203 -1.66 7.18 17.20
N PHE A 204 -2.09 8.09 16.34
CA PHE A 204 -1.50 8.26 15.02
C PHE A 204 -0.22 9.11 15.06
N VAL A 205 0.78 8.72 14.28
CA VAL A 205 2.07 9.43 14.23
C VAL A 205 2.53 9.63 12.79
N SER A 206 2.77 10.88 12.40
CA SER A 206 3.50 11.22 11.18
C SER A 206 5.00 11.10 11.41
N TYR A 207 5.72 10.53 10.44
CA TYR A 207 7.17 10.36 10.57
C TYR A 207 7.95 10.81 9.34
N GLU A 208 7.32 11.26 8.26
CA GLU A 208 8.03 11.83 7.11
C GLU A 208 8.89 13.04 7.53
N PRO A 209 10.20 13.06 7.17
CA PRO A 209 11.05 14.20 7.48
C PRO A 209 10.77 15.36 6.54
N VAL A 210 10.85 16.57 7.08
CA VAL A 210 10.77 17.80 6.30
C VAL A 210 12.01 17.97 5.41
N ASN A 211 13.19 17.67 5.97
CA ASN A 211 14.49 17.88 5.34
C ASN A 211 15.44 16.71 5.58
N GLY A 212 16.48 16.60 4.75
CA GLY A 212 17.57 15.64 4.93
C GLY A 212 17.30 14.24 4.35
N PRO A 213 18.18 13.26 4.61
CA PRO A 213 18.03 11.91 4.07
C PRO A 213 16.77 11.24 4.61
N ARG A 214 15.88 10.82 3.70
CA ARG A 214 14.52 10.35 4.05
C ARG A 214 14.52 9.19 5.05
N GLU A 215 15.30 8.13 4.81
CA GLU A 215 15.35 6.93 5.67
C GLU A 215 15.77 7.27 7.12
N SER A 216 16.81 8.10 7.28
CA SER A 216 17.31 8.48 8.61
C SER A 216 16.40 9.48 9.31
N GLY A 217 15.80 10.42 8.56
CA GLY A 217 14.83 11.36 9.07
C GLY A 217 13.57 10.67 9.59
N MET A 218 13.06 9.67 8.86
CA MET A 218 11.91 8.85 9.29
C MET A 218 12.20 8.10 10.60
N ALA A 219 13.34 7.40 10.67
CA ALA A 219 13.71 6.67 11.89
C ALA A 219 13.91 7.60 13.10
N LYS A 220 14.56 8.76 12.91
CA LYS A 220 14.73 9.78 13.97
C LYS A 220 13.39 10.34 14.44
N ASN A 221 12.46 10.64 13.53
CA ASN A 221 11.14 11.14 13.88
C ASN A 221 10.36 10.13 14.73
N LEU A 222 10.39 8.84 14.38
CA LEU A 222 9.77 7.78 15.17
C LEU A 222 10.35 7.72 16.60
N VAL A 223 11.67 7.81 16.75
CA VAL A 223 12.33 7.88 18.06
C VAL A 223 11.87 9.10 18.85
N GLN A 224 11.86 10.27 18.23
CA GLN A 224 11.51 11.53 18.90
C GLN A 224 10.05 11.57 19.34
N LYS A 225 9.12 11.17 18.46
CA LYS A 225 7.68 11.31 18.67
C LYS A 225 7.07 10.16 19.46
N ILE A 226 7.70 8.99 19.47
CA ILE A 226 7.20 7.79 20.17
C ILE A 226 8.15 7.43 21.31
N PHE A 227 9.31 6.86 21.00
CA PHE A 227 10.12 6.13 21.99
C PHE A 227 10.78 7.00 23.05
N ARG A 228 11.04 8.29 22.77
CA ARG A 228 11.51 9.22 23.81
C ARG A 228 10.43 9.56 24.83
N GLN A 229 9.17 9.59 24.42
CA GLN A 229 8.03 9.93 25.28
C GLN A 229 7.45 8.69 25.97
N ASP A 230 7.43 7.56 25.26
CA ASP A 230 6.98 6.27 25.74
C ASP A 230 7.98 5.17 25.30
N PRO A 231 9.04 4.92 26.09
CA PRO A 231 10.04 3.89 25.78
C PRO A 231 9.46 2.46 25.72
N LYS A 232 8.27 2.25 26.31
CA LYS A 232 7.57 0.95 26.33
C LYS A 232 6.48 0.85 25.25
N ALA A 233 6.34 1.87 24.41
CA ALA A 233 5.34 1.90 23.35
C ALA A 233 5.43 0.65 22.47
N LYS A 234 4.27 0.09 22.13
CA LYS A 234 4.13 -0.91 21.07
C LYS A 234 3.52 -0.25 19.85
N VAL A 235 4.24 -0.27 18.74
CA VAL A 235 3.94 0.49 17.52
C VAL A 235 3.80 -0.42 16.30
N LEU A 236 2.72 -0.19 15.54
CA LEU A 236 2.59 -0.64 14.16
C LEU A 236 3.05 0.49 13.24
N ILE A 237 4.04 0.23 12.40
CA ILE A 237 4.57 1.17 11.41
C ILE A 237 4.21 0.67 10.03
N TYR A 238 3.45 1.44 9.27
CA TYR A 238 2.94 1.09 7.95
C TYR A 238 3.64 1.93 6.87
N VAL A 239 4.37 1.23 5.99
CA VAL A 239 5.40 1.84 5.12
C VAL A 239 5.24 1.43 3.66
N GLY A 240 5.84 2.17 2.74
CA GLY A 240 5.98 1.80 1.34
C GLY A 240 7.17 0.88 1.10
N TYR A 241 6.94 -0.23 0.39
CA TYR A 241 7.97 -1.12 -0.16
C TYR A 241 9.15 -1.41 0.80
N GLY A 242 10.37 -1.03 0.40
CA GLY A 242 11.62 -1.43 1.05
C GLY A 242 11.96 -0.66 2.31
N HIS A 243 11.13 0.27 2.79
CA HIS A 243 11.36 0.93 4.08
C HIS A 243 11.35 -0.06 5.25
N ALA A 244 10.68 -1.21 5.07
CA ALA A 244 10.66 -2.31 6.03
C ALA A 244 11.94 -3.17 6.01
N TYR A 245 12.86 -3.00 5.05
CA TYR A 245 13.99 -3.91 4.93
C TYR A 245 15.03 -3.69 6.03
N GLU A 246 15.62 -4.79 6.53
CA GLU A 246 16.70 -4.75 7.52
C GLU A 246 18.09 -4.65 6.90
N PHE A 247 18.20 -4.81 5.58
CA PHE A 247 19.47 -4.74 4.85
C PHE A 247 19.38 -3.90 3.55
N PRO A 248 20.50 -3.38 3.03
CA PRO A 248 21.85 -3.46 3.61
C PRO A 248 21.95 -2.69 4.94
N VAL A 249 22.88 -3.08 5.80
CA VAL A 249 23.27 -2.31 6.98
C VAL A 249 24.60 -1.64 6.67
N THR A 250 24.58 -0.33 6.50
CA THR A 250 25.75 0.52 6.25
C THR A 250 25.80 1.64 7.28
N GLU A 251 27.00 2.14 7.61
CA GLU A 251 27.21 3.20 8.59
C GLU A 251 28.29 4.16 8.08
N THR A 252 27.98 4.83 6.98
CA THR A 252 28.86 5.80 6.31
C THR A 252 28.06 7.05 5.94
N ASP A 253 28.74 8.09 5.43
CA ASP A 253 28.07 9.30 4.91
C ASP A 253 27.11 9.01 3.73
N ASP A 254 27.25 7.85 3.06
CA ASP A 254 26.34 7.33 2.03
C ASP A 254 25.55 6.12 2.57
N ASP A 255 24.95 6.27 3.76
CA ASP A 255 24.18 5.20 4.40
C ASP A 255 22.96 4.79 3.54
N LYS A 256 23.00 3.56 3.01
CA LYS A 256 21.96 2.92 2.20
C LYS A 256 20.99 2.08 3.02
N SER A 257 21.15 2.07 4.34
CA SER A 257 20.26 1.36 5.25
C SER A 257 18.85 1.89 5.14
N LYS A 258 17.89 0.97 5.16
CA LYS A 258 16.47 1.27 5.14
C LYS A 258 15.96 1.66 6.52
N MET A 259 14.82 2.34 6.55
CA MET A 259 14.25 2.92 7.77
C MET A 259 14.17 1.90 8.92
N ALA A 260 13.75 0.66 8.66
CA ALA A 260 13.71 -0.40 9.67
C ALA A 260 15.09 -0.70 10.28
N ALA A 261 16.12 -0.87 9.45
CA ALA A 261 17.51 -1.07 9.91
C ALA A 261 18.02 0.12 10.74
N GLN A 262 17.73 1.35 10.30
CA GLN A 262 18.14 2.55 11.02
C GLN A 262 17.40 2.69 12.36
N LEU A 263 16.10 2.40 12.39
CA LEU A 263 15.30 2.43 13.61
C LEU A 263 15.79 1.41 14.64
N LYS A 264 16.10 0.19 14.19
CA LYS A 264 16.70 -0.86 15.03
C LYS A 264 18.01 -0.38 15.68
N ARG A 265 18.90 0.26 14.92
CA ARG A 265 20.13 0.83 15.48
C ARG A 265 19.88 1.95 16.49
N LEU A 266 18.94 2.85 16.20
CA LEU A 266 18.65 4.00 17.08
C LEU A 266 17.94 3.62 18.37
N THR A 267 17.16 2.53 18.37
CA THR A 267 16.33 2.12 19.52
C THR A 267 16.89 0.90 20.25
N GLY A 268 17.72 0.08 19.61
CA GLY A 268 18.09 -1.24 20.08
C GLY A 268 16.96 -2.28 20.00
N ILE A 269 15.77 -1.91 19.51
CA ILE A 269 14.62 -2.81 19.39
C ILE A 269 14.74 -3.56 18.08
N ASN A 270 14.69 -4.90 18.13
CA ASN A 270 14.57 -5.72 16.92
C ASN A 270 13.11 -5.69 16.43
N PRO A 271 12.80 -5.02 15.30
CA PRO A 271 11.43 -5.00 14.78
C PRO A 271 11.03 -6.38 14.27
N LEU A 272 9.73 -6.63 14.18
CA LEU A 272 9.16 -7.66 13.31
C LEU A 272 8.88 -7.01 11.95
N THR A 273 9.63 -7.35 10.93
CA THR A 273 9.51 -6.79 9.57
C THR A 273 8.77 -7.73 8.63
N ILE A 274 7.75 -7.21 7.93
CA ILE A 274 6.83 -8.02 7.13
C ILE A 274 6.73 -7.44 5.73
N ASP A 275 7.05 -8.28 4.74
CA ASP A 275 6.76 -8.00 3.33
C ASP A 275 5.38 -8.53 2.94
N GLN A 276 4.65 -7.73 2.16
CA GLN A 276 3.44 -8.16 1.49
C GLN A 276 3.40 -7.72 0.02
N THR A 277 4.51 -7.23 -0.54
CA THR A 277 4.50 -6.51 -1.83
C THR A 277 4.80 -7.36 -3.06
N ALA A 278 5.14 -8.64 -2.89
CA ALA A 278 5.57 -9.50 -4.01
C ALA A 278 4.66 -10.70 -4.29
N MET A 279 3.89 -11.18 -3.30
CA MET A 279 3.20 -12.48 -3.37
C MET A 279 1.68 -12.33 -3.44
N TYR A 280 1.21 -11.77 -4.56
CA TYR A 280 -0.21 -11.63 -4.86
C TYR A 280 -0.50 -11.93 -6.35
N GLU A 281 -1.79 -12.00 -6.70
CA GLU A 281 -2.22 -12.23 -8.07
C GLU A 281 -2.06 -10.98 -8.95
N HIS A 282 -1.50 -11.17 -10.14
CA HIS A 282 -1.38 -10.13 -11.15
C HIS A 282 -2.39 -10.38 -12.26
N VAL A 283 -3.05 -9.33 -12.73
CA VAL A 283 -4.00 -9.38 -13.86
C VAL A 283 -3.37 -9.89 -15.17
N ASP A 284 -2.07 -9.65 -15.33
CA ASP A 284 -1.27 -10.24 -16.40
C ASP A 284 -0.53 -11.46 -15.84
N SER A 285 -0.99 -12.65 -16.20
CA SER A 285 -0.41 -13.91 -15.74
C SER A 285 1.03 -14.14 -16.19
N THR A 286 1.51 -13.42 -17.22
CA THR A 286 2.92 -13.48 -17.66
C THR A 286 3.86 -12.76 -16.70
N ARG A 287 3.31 -11.80 -15.94
CA ARG A 287 4.01 -10.98 -14.94
C ARG A 287 3.97 -11.57 -13.54
N GLN A 288 3.19 -12.63 -13.36
CA GLN A 288 2.99 -13.25 -12.08
C GLN A 288 4.18 -14.15 -11.70
N SER A 289 4.67 -13.99 -10.47
CA SER A 289 5.79 -14.77 -9.92
C SER A 289 5.56 -16.27 -10.04
N LYS A 290 6.57 -17.00 -10.53
CA LYS A 290 6.54 -18.47 -10.58
C LYS A 290 6.48 -19.09 -9.18
N LEU A 291 7.11 -18.45 -8.20
CA LEU A 291 7.08 -18.88 -6.80
C LEU A 291 5.69 -18.65 -6.19
N TYR A 292 5.05 -17.52 -6.48
CA TYR A 292 3.66 -17.28 -6.10
C TYR A 292 2.74 -18.37 -6.64
N LYS A 293 2.82 -18.66 -7.96
CA LYS A 293 2.01 -19.71 -8.60
C LYS A 293 2.21 -21.07 -7.94
N ALA A 294 3.46 -21.44 -7.65
CA ALA A 294 3.76 -22.70 -6.96
C ALA A 294 3.19 -22.73 -5.54
N ALA A 295 3.32 -21.64 -4.78
CA ALA A 295 2.81 -21.53 -3.41
C ALA A 295 1.29 -21.69 -3.36
N VAL A 296 0.54 -20.93 -4.17
CA VAL A 296 -0.94 -20.98 -4.13
C VAL A 296 -1.51 -22.25 -4.75
N ALA A 297 -0.82 -22.88 -5.71
CA ALA A 297 -1.22 -24.18 -6.24
C ALA A 297 -1.02 -25.31 -5.21
N ARG A 298 0.06 -25.22 -4.41
CA ARG A 298 0.39 -26.23 -3.39
C ARG A 298 -0.42 -26.06 -2.09
N MET A 299 -0.74 -24.82 -1.74
CA MET A 299 -1.39 -24.43 -0.49
C MET A 299 -2.66 -23.63 -0.80
N VAL A 300 -3.75 -24.33 -1.10
CA VAL A 300 -5.05 -23.67 -1.34
C VAL A 300 -5.54 -23.07 -0.02
N GLN A 301 -5.63 -21.75 0.04
CA GLN A 301 -6.08 -20.97 1.20
C GLN A 301 -7.16 -19.98 0.77
N ASP A 302 -8.11 -19.70 1.67
CA ASP A 302 -9.14 -18.68 1.50
C ASP A 302 -8.76 -17.33 2.14
N LYS A 303 -7.65 -17.30 2.90
CA LYS A 303 -7.14 -16.16 3.65
C LYS A 303 -5.63 -15.94 3.38
N PRO A 304 -5.13 -14.71 3.56
CA PRO A 304 -3.69 -14.44 3.50
C PRO A 304 -2.93 -15.34 4.49
N PHE A 305 -1.83 -15.91 4.01
CA PHE A 305 -1.07 -16.90 4.75
C PHE A 305 0.43 -16.64 4.67
N VAL A 306 1.17 -17.26 5.58
CA VAL A 306 2.63 -17.33 5.54
C VAL A 306 3.05 -18.79 5.40
N LEU A 307 4.25 -19.02 4.85
CA LEU A 307 4.83 -20.35 4.75
C LEU A 307 5.90 -20.55 5.80
N LYS A 308 5.86 -21.68 6.50
CA LYS A 308 6.92 -22.14 7.41
C LYS A 308 7.61 -23.37 6.86
N SER A 309 8.93 -23.39 6.87
CA SER A 309 9.73 -24.57 6.56
C SER A 309 9.55 -25.65 7.64
N GLY A 310 9.99 -26.88 7.34
CA GLY A 310 10.02 -27.98 8.34
C GLY A 310 10.83 -27.64 9.60
N GLY A 311 11.84 -26.76 9.48
CA GLY A 311 12.63 -26.21 10.59
C GLY A 311 11.99 -25.02 11.31
N GLN A 312 10.69 -24.76 11.12
CA GLN A 312 9.91 -23.68 11.76
C GLN A 312 10.29 -22.24 11.36
N GLN A 313 11.14 -22.06 10.34
CA GLN A 313 11.49 -20.71 9.84
C GLN A 313 10.46 -20.24 8.81
N TYR A 314 10.10 -18.96 8.85
CA TYR A 314 9.25 -18.35 7.83
C TYR A 314 10.02 -18.21 6.51
N LEU A 315 9.38 -18.64 5.42
CA LEU A 315 9.92 -18.53 4.07
C LEU A 315 9.71 -17.12 3.52
N LYS A 316 10.73 -16.61 2.83
CA LYS A 316 10.68 -15.36 2.05
C LYS A 316 11.08 -15.72 0.63
N LEU A 317 10.12 -15.66 -0.28
CA LEU A 317 10.24 -16.14 -1.66
C LEU A 317 10.61 -14.97 -2.57
N GLY A 318 11.53 -15.19 -3.51
CA GLY A 318 11.92 -14.20 -4.51
C GLY A 318 12.65 -12.97 -3.97
N ILE A 319 13.00 -12.96 -2.67
CA ILE A 319 13.76 -11.90 -2.01
C ILE A 319 14.84 -12.53 -1.13
N ASP A 320 15.89 -11.77 -0.81
CA ASP A 320 16.91 -12.24 0.15
C ASP A 320 16.26 -12.46 1.52
N ASN A 321 16.49 -13.65 2.09
CA ASN A 321 15.94 -14.10 3.36
C ASN A 321 16.30 -13.20 4.57
N LYS A 322 17.24 -12.27 4.41
CA LYS A 322 17.66 -11.31 5.44
C LYS A 322 16.89 -9.99 5.39
N LEU A 323 16.13 -9.71 4.33
CA LEU A 323 15.50 -8.39 4.16
C LEU A 323 14.34 -8.19 5.13
N VAL A 324 13.55 -9.23 5.40
CA VAL A 324 12.39 -9.19 6.31
C VAL A 324 12.24 -10.51 7.07
N ASP A 325 11.52 -10.48 8.19
CA ASP A 325 11.25 -11.66 9.02
C ASP A 325 10.15 -12.56 8.45
N MET A 326 9.12 -11.95 7.86
CA MET A 326 7.93 -12.66 7.35
C MET A 326 7.51 -12.12 5.98
N GLN A 327 6.91 -12.97 5.16
CA GLN A 327 6.31 -12.58 3.89
C GLN A 327 4.88 -13.13 3.78
N VAL A 328 3.92 -12.24 3.54
CA VAL A 328 2.51 -12.57 3.36
C VAL A 328 2.28 -13.00 1.91
N ILE A 329 1.61 -14.13 1.73
CA ILE A 329 1.12 -14.63 0.46
C ILE A 329 -0.40 -14.49 0.45
N TYR A 330 -0.91 -13.88 -0.60
CA TYR A 330 -2.34 -13.70 -0.80
C TYR A 330 -2.94 -14.87 -1.60
N PRO A 331 -4.16 -15.31 -1.28
CA PRO A 331 -4.95 -16.12 -2.20
C PRO A 331 -5.16 -15.39 -3.53
N ALA A 332 -5.50 -16.16 -4.58
CA ALA A 332 -6.02 -15.58 -5.81
C ALA A 332 -7.38 -14.94 -5.53
N TYR A 333 -7.48 -13.63 -5.74
CA TYR A 333 -8.70 -12.87 -5.56
C TYR A 333 -9.21 -12.45 -6.91
N SER A 334 -10.01 -13.32 -7.52
CA SER A 334 -10.66 -13.00 -8.77
C SER A 334 -11.67 -11.85 -8.62
N THR A 335 -11.94 -11.17 -9.73
CA THR A 335 -13.06 -10.24 -9.82
C THR A 335 -14.37 -10.99 -9.65
N ASN A 336 -15.16 -10.56 -8.66
CA ASN A 336 -16.47 -11.12 -8.40
C ASN A 336 -17.44 -10.59 -9.48
N THR A 337 -17.90 -11.47 -10.35
CA THR A 337 -18.75 -11.15 -11.51
C THR A 337 -20.11 -10.55 -11.14
N VAL A 338 -20.62 -10.81 -9.94
CA VAL A 338 -21.89 -10.23 -9.43
C VAL A 338 -21.69 -8.77 -9.04
N THR A 339 -20.54 -8.43 -8.46
CA THR A 339 -20.24 -7.07 -8.01
C THR A 339 -19.48 -6.22 -9.03
N GLY A 340 -18.80 -6.87 -9.98
CA GLY A 340 -17.85 -6.21 -10.89
C GLY A 340 -16.60 -5.67 -10.18
N ARG A 341 -16.31 -6.13 -8.95
CA ARG A 341 -15.20 -5.68 -8.11
C ARG A 341 -14.37 -6.85 -7.59
N ALA A 342 -13.14 -6.58 -7.16
CA ALA A 342 -12.25 -7.61 -6.62
C ALA A 342 -12.86 -8.28 -5.37
N SER A 343 -12.82 -9.62 -5.31
CA SER A 343 -13.47 -10.40 -4.24
C SER A 343 -12.93 -10.08 -2.83
N TRP A 344 -11.66 -9.67 -2.72
CA TRP A 344 -11.04 -9.28 -1.44
C TRP A 344 -11.75 -8.09 -0.76
N LEU A 345 -12.46 -7.23 -1.50
CA LEU A 345 -13.24 -6.15 -0.88
C LEU A 345 -14.33 -6.71 0.06
N GLY A 346 -14.93 -7.84 -0.30
CA GLY A 346 -15.87 -8.55 0.57
C GLY A 346 -15.17 -9.48 1.55
N THR A 347 -14.29 -10.36 1.06
CA THR A 347 -13.73 -11.47 1.87
C THR A 347 -12.64 -11.04 2.83
N LEU A 348 -11.85 -10.02 2.46
CA LEU A 348 -10.77 -9.48 3.28
C LEU A 348 -11.13 -8.14 3.93
N ALA A 349 -11.70 -7.17 3.20
CA ALA A 349 -12.06 -5.88 3.83
C ALA A 349 -13.36 -5.96 4.65
N GLY A 350 -14.23 -6.93 4.36
CA GLY A 350 -15.52 -7.08 5.02
C GLY A 350 -16.57 -6.09 4.52
N PHE A 351 -16.40 -5.52 3.33
CA PHE A 351 -17.32 -4.55 2.76
C PHE A 351 -18.50 -5.24 2.06
N THR A 352 -19.63 -4.56 2.04
CA THR A 352 -20.88 -5.05 1.47
C THR A 352 -21.16 -4.38 0.13
N ALA A 353 -21.60 -5.18 -0.84
CA ALA A 353 -21.97 -4.69 -2.15
C ALA A 353 -23.25 -3.83 -2.09
N THR A 354 -23.20 -2.62 -2.65
CA THR A 354 -24.30 -1.66 -2.68
C THR A 354 -24.51 -1.18 -4.10
N GLU A 355 -25.77 -1.16 -4.55
CA GLU A 355 -26.13 -0.66 -5.87
C GLU A 355 -25.89 0.85 -5.99
N ILE A 356 -25.46 1.29 -7.17
CA ILE A 356 -25.35 2.72 -7.48
C ILE A 356 -26.75 3.24 -7.85
N PRO A 357 -27.24 4.33 -7.23
CA PRO A 357 -28.48 4.98 -7.64
C PRO A 357 -28.45 5.33 -9.14
N LYS A 358 -29.51 4.95 -9.88
CA LYS A 358 -29.53 5.00 -11.36
C LYS A 358 -29.33 6.42 -11.88
N GLU A 359 -29.84 7.41 -11.16
CA GLU A 359 -29.72 8.84 -11.45
C GLU A 359 -28.28 9.36 -11.41
N LEU A 360 -27.34 8.64 -10.78
CA LEU A 360 -25.93 9.02 -10.75
C LEU A 360 -25.16 8.52 -11.98
N LEU A 361 -25.69 7.53 -12.71
CA LEU A 361 -25.00 6.93 -13.84
C LEU A 361 -24.87 7.93 -15.02
N PRO A 362 -23.70 7.98 -15.68
CA PRO A 362 -23.49 8.92 -16.78
C PRO A 362 -24.24 8.48 -18.04
N VAL A 363 -24.76 9.47 -18.78
CA VAL A 363 -25.34 9.26 -20.11
C VAL A 363 -24.26 9.18 -21.20
N THR A 364 -23.12 9.84 -20.98
CA THR A 364 -21.96 9.85 -21.89
C THR A 364 -20.66 9.78 -21.10
N GLY A 365 -19.60 9.21 -21.69
CA GLY A 365 -18.26 9.26 -21.11
C GLY A 365 -18.08 8.41 -19.85
N ARG A 366 -17.03 8.73 -19.09
CA ARG A 366 -16.70 8.14 -17.78
C ARG A 366 -17.17 9.09 -16.69
N ARG A 367 -17.52 8.56 -15.52
CA ARG A 367 -17.85 9.33 -14.32
C ARG A 367 -17.35 8.57 -13.08
N LEU A 368 -16.85 9.29 -12.08
CA LEU A 368 -16.59 8.72 -10.76
C LEU A 368 -17.82 8.86 -9.89
N ILE A 369 -18.20 7.78 -9.22
CA ILE A 369 -19.20 7.79 -8.14
C ILE A 369 -18.46 7.67 -6.82
N TYR A 370 -18.80 8.55 -5.89
CA TYR A 370 -18.25 8.58 -4.54
C TYR A 370 -19.34 8.25 -3.54
N ALA A 371 -19.02 7.41 -2.56
CA ALA A 371 -19.84 7.19 -1.38
C ALA A 371 -19.10 7.71 -0.15
N TYR A 372 -19.65 8.71 0.51
CA TYR A 372 -19.11 9.28 1.76
C TYR A 372 -19.97 8.85 2.93
N HIS A 373 -19.36 8.63 4.10
CA HIS A 373 -20.13 8.48 5.33
C HIS A 373 -20.97 9.74 5.55
N LYS A 374 -22.28 9.56 5.79
CA LYS A 374 -23.23 10.66 5.92
C LYS A 374 -22.93 11.59 7.10
N SER A 375 -22.33 11.05 8.16
CA SER A 375 -21.89 11.79 9.34
C SER A 375 -20.61 12.60 9.12
N GLU A 376 -19.83 12.32 8.07
CA GLU A 376 -18.56 13.00 7.81
C GLU A 376 -18.77 14.32 7.05
N PRO A 377 -17.97 15.36 7.37
CA PRO A 377 -18.03 16.66 6.71
C PRO A 377 -17.69 16.57 5.22
N ALA A 378 -17.88 17.68 4.50
CA ALA A 378 -17.69 17.74 3.05
C ALA A 378 -16.26 17.37 2.58
N ASP A 379 -15.25 17.63 3.41
CA ASP A 379 -13.83 17.31 3.16
C ASP A 379 -13.41 15.92 3.67
N GLY A 380 -14.35 15.13 4.19
CA GLY A 380 -14.12 13.73 4.55
C GLY A 380 -13.85 12.88 3.32
N MET A 381 -13.00 11.86 3.45
CA MET A 381 -12.67 10.94 2.37
C MET A 381 -13.85 10.02 2.02
N PRO A 382 -13.98 9.56 0.78
CA PRO A 382 -14.99 8.57 0.45
C PRO A 382 -14.70 7.24 1.16
N ALA A 383 -15.75 6.50 1.50
CA ALA A 383 -15.68 5.11 1.92
C ALA A 383 -15.48 4.16 0.73
N ASP A 384 -15.98 4.52 -0.45
CA ASP A 384 -15.62 3.86 -1.72
C ASP A 384 -15.73 4.86 -2.88
N VAL A 385 -14.93 4.60 -3.91
CA VAL A 385 -14.95 5.33 -5.18
C VAL A 385 -14.95 4.30 -6.30
N VAL A 386 -15.80 4.52 -7.30
CA VAL A 386 -15.86 3.64 -8.45
C VAL A 386 -16.04 4.41 -9.75
N MET A 387 -15.28 4.01 -10.76
CA MET A 387 -15.43 4.50 -12.13
C MET A 387 -16.58 3.77 -12.83
N VAL A 388 -17.52 4.53 -13.39
CA VAL A 388 -18.61 4.02 -14.24
C VAL A 388 -18.48 4.63 -15.63
N GLN A 389 -19.03 3.95 -16.63
CA GLN A 389 -18.99 4.39 -18.02
C GLN A 389 -20.36 4.21 -18.68
N ALA A 390 -20.77 5.20 -19.46
CA ALA A 390 -22.01 5.16 -20.22
C ALA A 390 -22.07 3.91 -21.13
N GLY A 391 -23.22 3.21 -21.10
CA GLY A 391 -23.45 2.00 -21.90
C GLY A 391 -22.71 0.75 -21.42
N LYS A 392 -22.07 0.78 -20.24
CA LYS A 392 -21.48 -0.40 -19.58
C LYS A 392 -22.28 -0.77 -18.34
N THR A 393 -22.30 -2.06 -18.00
CA THR A 393 -22.85 -2.51 -16.70
C THR A 393 -22.03 -1.87 -15.58
N PRO A 394 -22.64 -1.07 -14.68
CA PRO A 394 -21.90 -0.45 -13.62
C PRO A 394 -21.45 -1.50 -12.59
N PRO A 395 -20.22 -1.42 -12.07
CA PRO A 395 -19.85 -2.17 -10.87
C PRO A 395 -20.66 -1.67 -9.66
N LYS A 396 -20.65 -2.47 -8.60
CA LYS A 396 -21.22 -2.07 -7.30
C LYS A 396 -20.22 -1.27 -6.48
N LEU A 397 -20.74 -0.43 -5.59
CA LEU A 397 -19.96 0.12 -4.49
C LEU A 397 -19.70 -0.98 -3.45
N MET A 398 -18.55 -0.96 -2.80
CA MET A 398 -18.16 -1.89 -1.74
C MET A 398 -17.96 -1.09 -0.46
N LEU A 399 -18.99 -1.07 0.39
CA LEU A 399 -19.08 -0.15 1.52
C LEU A 399 -18.91 -0.85 2.88
N PRO A 400 -18.22 -0.22 3.86
CA PRO A 400 -18.29 -0.66 5.25
C PRO A 400 -19.71 -0.44 5.82
N PRO A 401 -20.01 -0.93 7.04
CA PRO A 401 -21.27 -0.61 7.72
C PRO A 401 -21.44 0.91 7.91
N GLY A 402 -22.65 1.42 7.66
CA GLY A 402 -22.99 2.83 7.91
C GLY A 402 -24.05 3.38 6.95
N GLU A 403 -24.36 4.67 7.13
CA GLU A 403 -25.17 5.46 6.19
C GLU A 403 -24.27 6.30 5.28
N PHE A 404 -24.67 6.44 4.01
CA PHE A 404 -23.86 7.09 3.00
C PHE A 404 -24.60 8.20 2.27
N ARG A 405 -23.86 9.24 1.90
CA ARG A 405 -24.25 10.26 0.92
C ARG A 405 -23.40 10.08 -0.34
N PHE A 406 -24.01 10.27 -1.50
CA PHE A 406 -23.32 10.08 -2.78
C PHE A 406 -22.95 11.42 -3.43
N ALA A 407 -21.86 11.41 -4.19
CA ALA A 407 -21.48 12.50 -5.09
C ALA A 407 -20.87 11.91 -6.37
N PHE A 408 -20.66 12.74 -7.39
CA PHE A 408 -20.01 12.31 -8.63
C PHE A 408 -19.07 13.37 -9.21
N GLU A 409 -18.17 12.94 -10.09
CA GLU A 409 -17.25 13.76 -10.89
C GLU A 409 -17.27 13.28 -12.35
N ASP A 410 -17.43 14.21 -13.30
CA ASP A 410 -17.45 13.98 -14.75
C ASP A 410 -16.09 14.24 -15.42
#